data_AF-A0A4S2KVT5-F1
#
_entry.id   AF-A0A4S2KVT5-F1
#
_cell.length_a   1.000
_cell.length_b   1.000
_cell.length_c   1.000
_cell.angle_alpha   90.00
_cell.angle_beta   90.00
_cell.angle_gamma   90.00
#
_symmetry.space_group_name_H-M   'P 1'
#
loop_
_entity.id
_entity.type
_entity.pdbx_description
1 polymer ?
#
loop_
_entity_poly.entity_id
_entity_poly.type
_entity_poly.pdbx_seq_one_letter_code
_entity_poly.pdbx_strand_id
1 'polypeptide(L)'
;MDTCDIVVDVGGVYDHTKHRYDHRMRDFQISASTIINQELESDWMIVHLTAAGLIYCHFGRRILKNELSDVTDEDKLNEIFKIIYAKLIRDIDARDNGPQMYSSLCTLRADIYERNYLLSDDNTRDEEKDQVFELAVDFAQKIFLKVAQFVKNFYLPSMDIVRYAVKSRFKVDYNSSGEIIILSKFVPYEEYLFEVEKEMNVVRSIKFVIWKDGNNYSINCVQESCMHRMLFPKAWGGLSNGTLVEKCGIEGALHVHSNRHTGIHKTEKGAIKMAWRTLELDNLTKTIGRYIGSFYCSEVFACALLKLLPEYKNASIQQKEHRYQLFECDIIVGDLYNSRPYDPERYGHTMVTSMRKRLSPTPSTKKPKLDVDELKLNSAGVVYHDHGHEILRNILPDIEKQDTVINEIYKFIFVKAVDMVQKEFLEIVREVKNVHCSLLITVRKAIENRYDVDLSGEIILLSKCILCKQYLFYIEEDLCIRDTIKYIICKSTTDDTYWIECVSDSKTLFARALLPEAWGNLETKDLEKACGIEGALFVFSNRHRGGHKTKDGAIEMAQKALKIGQKYFASLKHVDLEV
;
A
#
# COMPACT_ATOMS: atom_id res chain seq x y z
N MET A 1 2.29 -47.49 -15.24
CA MET A 1 2.10 -46.68 -14.00
C MET A 1 2.05 -47.58 -12.77
N ASP A 2 1.21 -48.62 -12.73
CA ASP A 2 1.13 -49.50 -11.54
C ASP A 2 2.38 -50.34 -11.25
N THR A 3 3.23 -50.52 -12.27
CA THR A 3 4.55 -51.16 -12.14
C THR A 3 5.63 -50.22 -11.60
N CYS A 4 5.35 -48.92 -11.42
CA CYS A 4 6.33 -47.93 -10.97
C CYS A 4 6.31 -47.79 -9.44
N ASP A 5 7.50 -47.69 -8.83
CA ASP A 5 7.66 -47.52 -7.38
C ASP A 5 7.15 -46.16 -6.88
N ILE A 6 7.31 -45.12 -7.70
CA ILE A 6 6.83 -43.75 -7.45
C ILE A 6 6.19 -43.22 -8.73
N VAL A 7 5.05 -42.53 -8.60
CA VAL A 7 4.37 -41.86 -9.70
C VAL A 7 4.17 -40.39 -9.32
N VAL A 8 4.62 -39.47 -10.18
CA VAL A 8 4.60 -38.03 -9.96
C VAL A 8 3.82 -37.34 -11.08
N ASP A 9 3.05 -36.31 -10.73
CA ASP A 9 2.30 -35.44 -11.66
C ASP A 9 1.22 -36.13 -12.52
N VAL A 10 1.06 -37.45 -12.45
CA VAL A 10 0.06 -38.22 -13.22
C VAL A 10 -0.62 -39.29 -12.36
N GLY A 11 -1.80 -39.73 -12.76
CA GLY A 11 -2.53 -40.85 -12.15
C GLY A 11 -3.78 -40.46 -11.35
N GLY A 12 -4.07 -39.17 -11.20
CA GLY A 12 -5.31 -38.65 -10.62
C GLY A 12 -5.49 -38.93 -9.13
N VAL A 13 -4.40 -39.23 -8.40
CA VAL A 13 -4.42 -39.57 -6.98
C VAL A 13 -3.18 -39.02 -6.27
N TYR A 14 -3.41 -38.42 -5.09
CA TYR A 14 -2.37 -38.17 -4.09
C TYR A 14 -2.52 -39.14 -2.91
N ASP A 15 -1.54 -40.02 -2.72
CA ASP A 15 -1.46 -40.98 -1.62
C ASP A 15 0.02 -41.25 -1.30
N HIS A 16 0.52 -40.65 -0.21
CA HIS A 16 1.91 -40.83 0.21
C HIS A 16 2.24 -42.30 0.52
N THR A 17 1.29 -43.06 1.09
CA THR A 17 1.52 -44.47 1.47
C THR A 17 1.74 -45.38 0.27
N LYS A 18 1.26 -44.96 -0.90
CA LYS A 18 1.43 -45.66 -2.19
C LYS A 18 2.39 -44.93 -3.14
N HIS A 19 3.07 -43.89 -2.65
CA HIS A 19 3.94 -43.01 -3.44
C HIS A 19 3.28 -42.51 -4.74
N ARG A 20 2.05 -42.01 -4.64
CA ARG A 20 1.32 -41.35 -5.73
C ARG A 20 1.24 -39.85 -5.43
N TYR A 21 1.75 -39.03 -6.34
CA TYR A 21 1.93 -37.58 -6.14
C TYR A 21 1.44 -36.78 -7.34
N ASP A 22 0.19 -37.00 -7.76
CA ASP A 22 -0.51 -36.10 -8.68
C ASP A 22 -1.13 -34.93 -7.88
N HIS A 23 -1.25 -33.75 -8.48
CA HIS A 23 -1.91 -32.56 -7.93
C HIS A 23 -3.01 -31.99 -8.84
N ARG A 24 -3.23 -32.55 -10.03
CA ARG A 24 -4.12 -31.99 -11.07
C ARG A 24 -5.60 -32.31 -10.88
N MET A 25 -5.99 -32.90 -9.76
CA MET A 25 -7.38 -33.22 -9.45
C MET A 25 -8.14 -31.96 -9.05
N ARG A 26 -9.39 -31.84 -9.50
CA ARG A 26 -10.25 -30.66 -9.25
C ARG A 26 -10.37 -30.30 -7.76
N ASP A 27 -10.41 -31.31 -6.89
CA ASP A 27 -10.62 -31.13 -5.45
C ASP A 27 -9.30 -31.15 -4.66
N PHE A 28 -8.15 -31.08 -5.33
CA PHE A 28 -6.85 -31.04 -4.67
C PHE A 28 -6.64 -29.69 -4.00
N GLN A 29 -6.43 -29.70 -2.68
CA GLN A 29 -6.26 -28.50 -1.84
C GLN A 29 -5.11 -28.68 -0.83
N ILE A 30 -4.15 -29.56 -1.10
CA ILE A 30 -3.05 -29.84 -0.17
C ILE A 30 -1.99 -28.73 -0.28
N SER A 31 -1.62 -28.14 0.85
CA SER A 31 -0.51 -27.19 0.98
C SER A 31 0.57 -27.75 1.91
N ALA A 32 1.72 -27.07 2.01
CA ALA A 32 2.80 -27.47 2.91
C ALA A 32 2.37 -27.60 4.37
N SER A 33 1.46 -26.75 4.84
CA SER A 33 0.97 -26.80 6.23
C SER A 33 0.21 -28.10 6.53
N THR A 34 -0.47 -28.67 5.54
CA THR A 34 -1.18 -29.95 5.66
C THR A 34 -0.22 -31.11 5.94
N ILE A 35 1.00 -31.06 5.41
CA ILE A 35 1.97 -32.17 5.51
C ILE A 35 2.96 -31.95 6.65
N ILE A 36 3.48 -30.73 6.80
CA ILE A 36 4.64 -30.46 7.68
C ILE A 36 4.23 -30.29 9.15
N ASN A 37 2.94 -30.09 9.45
CA ASN A 37 2.33 -30.12 10.80
C ASN A 37 3.15 -29.42 11.90
N GLN A 38 3.77 -28.30 11.57
CA GLN A 38 4.51 -27.41 12.46
C GLN A 38 3.94 -26.00 12.30
N GLU A 39 4.15 -25.14 13.30
CA GLU A 39 3.84 -23.70 13.26
C GLU A 39 4.60 -23.03 12.10
N LEU A 40 4.07 -23.19 10.89
CA LEU A 40 4.54 -22.52 9.70
C LEU A 40 3.87 -21.16 9.65
N GLU A 41 4.59 -20.18 9.11
CA GLU A 41 4.04 -18.83 8.94
C GLU A 41 2.78 -18.85 8.06
N SER A 42 1.85 -17.93 8.32
CA SER A 42 0.57 -17.78 7.61
C SER A 42 0.68 -17.88 6.08
N ASP A 43 1.81 -17.43 5.54
CA ASP A 43 2.04 -17.31 4.09
C ASP A 43 2.33 -18.66 3.43
N TRP A 44 2.57 -19.71 4.20
CA TRP A 44 2.75 -21.08 3.73
C TRP A 44 1.43 -21.81 3.51
N MET A 45 0.32 -21.22 3.96
CA MET A 45 -1.02 -21.81 3.87
C MET A 45 -1.71 -21.58 2.52
N ILE A 46 -1.16 -20.71 1.67
CA ILE A 46 -1.87 -20.15 0.50
C ILE A 46 -1.56 -20.92 -0.80
N VAL A 47 -0.39 -21.56 -0.91
CA VAL A 47 0.07 -22.20 -2.14
C VAL A 47 -0.22 -23.71 -2.10
N HIS A 48 -0.98 -24.21 -3.07
CA HIS A 48 -1.17 -25.64 -3.28
C HIS A 48 0.13 -26.29 -3.76
N LEU A 49 0.46 -27.46 -3.22
CA LEU A 49 1.68 -28.18 -3.63
C LEU A 49 1.53 -28.78 -5.01
N THR A 50 2.61 -28.77 -5.78
CA THR A 50 2.75 -29.53 -7.03
C THR A 50 3.55 -30.80 -6.77
N ALA A 51 3.83 -31.60 -7.81
CA ALA A 51 4.74 -32.74 -7.71
C ALA A 51 6.05 -32.41 -6.98
N ALA A 52 6.68 -31.25 -7.26
CA ALA A 52 7.92 -30.83 -6.59
C ALA A 52 7.71 -30.56 -5.09
N GLY A 53 6.68 -29.78 -4.75
CA GLY A 53 6.27 -29.49 -3.38
C GLY A 53 5.93 -30.74 -2.57
N LEU A 54 5.17 -31.65 -3.15
CA LEU A 54 4.77 -32.92 -2.53
C LEU A 54 5.97 -33.80 -2.22
N ILE A 55 6.87 -34.00 -3.19
CA ILE A 55 8.10 -34.78 -3.00
C ILE A 55 8.97 -34.13 -1.93
N TYR A 56 9.15 -32.80 -1.98
CA TYR A 56 9.98 -32.11 -1.02
C TYR A 56 9.40 -32.14 0.40
N CYS A 57 8.08 -31.96 0.57
CA CYS A 57 7.45 -32.01 1.88
C CYS A 57 7.60 -33.37 2.57
N HIS A 58 7.55 -34.47 1.81
CA HIS A 58 7.68 -35.83 2.35
C HIS A 58 9.13 -36.31 2.48
N PHE A 59 9.98 -36.02 1.49
CA PHE A 59 11.33 -36.58 1.41
C PHE A 59 12.44 -35.56 1.65
N GLY A 60 12.15 -34.26 1.62
CA GLY A 60 13.15 -33.19 1.65
C GLY A 60 14.05 -33.24 2.88
N ARG A 61 13.52 -33.53 4.08
CA ARG A 61 14.35 -33.70 5.29
C ARG A 61 15.33 -34.87 5.14
N ARG A 62 14.89 -35.99 4.57
CA ARG A 62 15.76 -37.16 4.32
C ARG A 62 16.81 -36.86 3.26
N ILE A 63 16.42 -36.15 2.18
CA ILE A 63 17.34 -35.69 1.14
C ILE A 63 18.42 -34.80 1.76
N LEU A 64 18.03 -33.76 2.52
CA LEU A 64 18.99 -32.86 3.17
C LEU A 64 19.89 -33.57 4.17
N LYS A 65 19.37 -34.55 4.94
CA LYS A 65 20.18 -35.34 5.87
C LYS A 65 21.26 -36.16 5.17
N ASN A 66 20.97 -36.66 3.97
CA ASN A 66 21.94 -37.42 3.18
C ASN A 66 22.97 -36.48 2.52
N GLU A 67 22.50 -35.41 1.87
CA GLU A 67 23.33 -34.50 1.07
C GLU A 67 24.16 -33.53 1.93
N LEU A 68 23.67 -33.17 3.12
CA LEU A 68 24.32 -32.30 4.10
C LEU A 68 24.70 -33.10 5.35
N SER A 69 25.36 -34.24 5.15
CA SER A 69 25.74 -35.18 6.23
C SER A 69 26.66 -34.57 7.31
N ASP A 70 27.30 -33.43 7.03
CA ASP A 70 28.09 -32.66 7.99
C ASP A 70 27.23 -31.82 8.96
N VAL A 71 25.93 -31.62 8.67
CA VAL A 71 24.98 -30.97 9.56
C VAL A 71 24.34 -32.00 10.47
N THR A 72 24.88 -32.13 11.68
CA THR A 72 24.40 -33.08 12.71
C THR A 72 23.29 -32.52 13.60
N ASP A 73 23.12 -31.19 13.59
CA ASP A 73 22.10 -30.48 14.35
C ASP A 73 20.75 -30.55 13.62
N GLU A 74 19.80 -31.28 14.19
CA GLU A 74 18.48 -31.48 13.59
C GLU A 74 17.67 -30.19 13.48
N ASP A 75 17.85 -29.23 14.39
CA ASP A 75 17.14 -27.95 14.34
C ASP A 75 17.66 -27.09 13.19
N LYS A 76 18.97 -27.06 12.98
CA LYS A 76 19.56 -26.40 11.80
C LYS A 76 19.12 -27.07 10.51
N LEU A 77 19.07 -28.40 10.47
CA LEU A 77 18.59 -29.12 9.29
C LEU A 77 17.12 -28.80 9.00
N ASN A 78 16.30 -28.68 10.05
CA ASN A 78 14.91 -28.26 9.95
C ASN A 78 14.78 -26.80 9.48
N GLU A 79 15.68 -25.91 9.88
CA GLU A 79 15.72 -24.53 9.42
C GLU A 79 16.13 -24.43 7.93
N ILE A 80 17.17 -25.16 7.52
CA ILE A 80 17.56 -25.29 6.10
C ILE A 80 16.39 -25.80 5.27
N PHE A 81 15.71 -26.85 5.76
CA PHE A 81 14.54 -27.41 5.11
C PHE A 81 13.46 -26.33 4.87
N LYS A 82 13.21 -25.51 5.90
CA LYS A 82 12.19 -24.46 5.81
C LYS A 82 12.57 -23.35 4.83
N ILE A 83 13.83 -22.89 4.86
CA ILE A 83 14.31 -21.83 3.98
C ILE A 83 14.27 -22.25 2.51
N ILE A 84 14.73 -23.48 2.21
CA ILE A 84 14.68 -24.02 0.84
C ILE A 84 13.24 -24.14 0.35
N TYR A 85 12.30 -24.57 1.21
CA TYR A 85 10.90 -24.55 0.81
C TYR A 85 10.44 -23.13 0.45
N ALA A 86 10.63 -22.18 1.39
CA ALA A 86 10.12 -20.82 1.24
C ALA A 86 10.68 -20.06 0.03
N LYS A 87 11.95 -20.29 -0.31
CA LYS A 87 12.70 -19.50 -1.30
C LYS A 87 12.94 -20.21 -2.64
N LEU A 88 12.65 -21.51 -2.74
CA LEU A 88 12.82 -22.30 -3.97
C LEU A 88 11.58 -23.11 -4.32
N ILE A 89 11.15 -24.02 -3.44
CA ILE A 89 10.10 -25.00 -3.77
C ILE A 89 8.73 -24.34 -3.89
N ARG A 90 8.38 -23.45 -2.95
CA ARG A 90 7.13 -22.69 -2.99
C ARG A 90 6.99 -21.87 -4.28
N ASP A 91 8.09 -21.32 -4.77
CA ASP A 91 8.10 -20.52 -6.01
C ASP A 91 7.87 -21.39 -7.25
N ILE A 92 8.36 -22.64 -7.23
CA ILE A 92 8.04 -23.64 -8.26
C ILE A 92 6.54 -23.98 -8.18
N ASP A 93 6.04 -24.30 -7.00
CA ASP A 93 4.63 -24.66 -6.78
C ASP A 93 3.67 -23.54 -7.19
N ALA A 94 3.98 -22.30 -6.78
CA ALA A 94 3.17 -21.14 -7.10
C ALA A 94 3.07 -20.93 -8.62
N ARG A 95 4.20 -21.03 -9.31
CA ARG A 95 4.33 -20.78 -10.75
C ARG A 95 3.61 -21.80 -11.63
N ASP A 96 3.46 -23.04 -11.17
CA ASP A 96 2.68 -24.09 -11.83
C ASP A 96 1.18 -23.86 -11.65
N ASN A 97 0.77 -23.39 -10.47
CA ASN A 97 -0.63 -23.06 -10.16
C ASN A 97 -1.10 -21.68 -10.71
N GLY A 98 -0.21 -20.89 -11.32
CA GLY A 98 -0.52 -19.61 -11.95
C GLY A 98 0.53 -18.51 -11.68
N PRO A 99 0.39 -17.31 -12.26
CA PRO A 99 1.35 -16.23 -12.06
C PRO A 99 1.15 -15.57 -10.67
N GLN A 100 1.87 -16.07 -9.67
CA GLN A 100 2.11 -15.36 -8.41
C GLN A 100 3.60 -15.05 -8.28
N MET A 101 3.95 -13.78 -8.06
CA MET A 101 5.34 -13.32 -7.93
C MET A 101 5.80 -13.42 -6.48
N TYR A 102 6.80 -14.26 -6.23
CA TYR A 102 7.52 -14.39 -4.96
C TYR A 102 9.02 -14.12 -5.19
N SER A 103 9.76 -13.75 -4.14
CA SER A 103 11.21 -13.56 -4.23
C SER A 103 11.92 -14.92 -4.25
N SER A 104 12.24 -15.37 -5.47
CA SER A 104 12.92 -16.64 -5.71
C SER A 104 14.44 -16.50 -5.57
N LEU A 105 15.10 -17.50 -4.97
CA LEU A 105 16.56 -17.65 -5.05
C LEU A 105 17.03 -18.13 -6.43
N CYS A 106 16.13 -18.49 -7.35
CA CYS A 106 16.52 -19.12 -8.61
C CYS A 106 15.66 -18.73 -9.83
N THR A 107 16.32 -18.55 -10.97
CA THR A 107 15.72 -18.42 -12.32
C THR A 107 15.45 -19.78 -12.98
N LEU A 108 15.29 -20.85 -12.18
CA LEU A 108 15.16 -22.25 -12.61
C LEU A 108 14.19 -22.45 -13.80
N ARG A 109 13.10 -21.67 -13.81
CA ARG A 109 12.08 -21.72 -14.86
C ARG A 109 12.59 -21.31 -16.24
N ALA A 110 13.38 -20.24 -16.37
CA ALA A 110 13.81 -19.75 -17.69
C ALA A 110 14.64 -20.82 -18.42
N ASP A 111 15.59 -21.42 -17.71
CA ASP A 111 16.52 -22.37 -18.29
C ASP A 111 15.90 -23.77 -18.51
N ILE A 112 14.90 -24.19 -17.71
CA ILE A 112 14.16 -25.44 -17.93
C ILE A 112 13.13 -25.27 -19.06
N TYR A 113 12.42 -24.14 -19.12
CA TYR A 113 11.50 -23.87 -20.23
C TYR A 113 12.22 -23.70 -21.56
N GLU A 114 13.40 -23.07 -21.59
CA GLU A 114 14.21 -22.97 -22.80
C GLU A 114 14.62 -24.37 -23.31
N ARG A 115 14.95 -25.30 -22.42
CA ARG A 115 15.23 -26.71 -22.78
C ARG A 115 13.98 -27.48 -23.21
N ASN A 116 12.82 -27.20 -22.62
CA ASN A 116 11.53 -27.76 -23.08
C ASN A 116 11.12 -27.23 -24.46
N TYR A 117 11.44 -25.98 -24.78
CA TYR A 117 11.17 -25.39 -26.10
C TYR A 117 12.03 -26.03 -27.21
N LEU A 118 13.19 -26.59 -26.87
CA LEU A 118 14.00 -27.40 -27.81
C LEU A 118 13.36 -28.77 -28.11
N LEU A 119 12.33 -29.19 -27.37
CA LEU A 119 11.61 -30.46 -27.52
C LEU A 119 10.22 -30.32 -28.18
N SER A 120 9.76 -29.11 -28.47
CA SER A 120 8.41 -28.85 -29.01
C SER A 120 8.26 -29.08 -30.51
N ASP A 121 9.25 -29.71 -31.17
CA ASP A 121 9.07 -30.25 -32.52
C ASP A 121 8.41 -31.63 -32.43
N ASP A 122 7.23 -31.78 -33.03
CA ASP A 122 6.46 -33.02 -33.07
C ASP A 122 7.23 -34.20 -33.71
N ASN A 123 8.32 -33.93 -34.44
CA ASN A 123 9.18 -34.96 -35.03
C ASN A 123 10.25 -35.52 -34.07
N THR A 124 10.38 -34.97 -32.86
CA THR A 124 11.38 -35.42 -31.88
C THR A 124 11.02 -36.82 -31.35
N ARG A 125 11.96 -37.76 -31.44
CA ARG A 125 11.74 -39.14 -30.99
C ARG A 125 11.61 -39.22 -29.48
N ASP A 126 10.82 -40.17 -28.97
CA ASP A 126 10.62 -40.33 -27.52
C ASP A 126 11.94 -40.56 -26.76
N GLU A 127 12.88 -41.31 -27.34
CA GLU A 127 14.23 -41.51 -26.78
C GLU A 127 15.01 -40.19 -26.61
N GLU A 128 14.82 -39.23 -27.51
CA GLU A 128 15.47 -37.91 -27.45
C GLU A 128 14.80 -37.02 -26.40
N LYS A 129 13.48 -37.13 -26.25
CA LYS A 129 12.72 -36.47 -25.17
C LYS A 129 13.17 -36.97 -23.80
N ASP A 130 13.34 -38.28 -23.63
CA ASP A 130 13.83 -38.89 -22.39
C ASP A 130 15.25 -38.41 -22.06
N GLN A 131 16.16 -38.37 -23.05
CA GLN A 131 17.53 -37.88 -22.84
C GLN A 131 17.57 -36.41 -22.39
N VAL A 132 16.74 -35.54 -22.98
CA VAL A 132 16.67 -34.14 -22.57
C VAL A 132 16.01 -33.99 -21.20
N PHE A 133 15.02 -34.82 -20.87
CA PHE A 133 14.44 -34.85 -19.52
C PHE A 133 15.48 -35.22 -18.47
N GLU A 134 16.31 -36.25 -18.71
CA GLU A 134 17.42 -36.63 -17.82
C GLU A 134 18.43 -35.47 -17.63
N LEU A 135 18.77 -34.75 -18.70
CA LEU A 135 19.61 -33.55 -18.61
C LEU A 135 18.96 -32.44 -17.76
N ALA A 136 17.65 -32.25 -17.88
CA ALA A 136 16.91 -31.29 -17.08
C ALA A 136 16.86 -31.71 -15.59
N VAL A 137 16.72 -33.00 -15.30
CA VAL A 137 16.78 -33.55 -13.94
C VAL A 137 18.16 -33.32 -13.31
N ASP A 138 19.25 -33.65 -14.01
CA ASP A 138 20.62 -33.40 -13.53
C ASP A 138 20.87 -31.90 -13.27
N PHE A 139 20.36 -31.02 -14.14
CA PHE A 139 20.44 -29.58 -13.94
C PHE A 139 19.65 -29.11 -12.70
N ALA A 140 18.42 -29.59 -12.53
CA ALA A 140 17.58 -29.27 -11.36
C ALA A 140 18.23 -29.77 -10.06
N GLN A 141 18.81 -30.97 -10.07
CA GLN A 141 19.55 -31.52 -8.92
C GLN A 141 20.75 -30.64 -8.56
N LYS A 142 21.56 -30.23 -9.55
CA LYS A 142 22.70 -29.33 -9.33
C LYS A 142 22.28 -28.00 -8.73
N ILE A 143 21.15 -27.44 -9.16
CA ILE A 143 20.63 -26.20 -8.59
C ILE A 143 20.16 -26.41 -7.15
N PHE A 144 19.38 -27.46 -6.89
CA PHE A 144 18.93 -27.77 -5.54
C PHE A 144 20.10 -27.90 -4.56
N LEU A 145 21.15 -28.65 -4.94
CA LEU A 145 22.35 -28.82 -4.11
C LEU A 145 23.10 -27.51 -3.90
N LYS A 146 23.23 -26.67 -4.94
CA LYS A 146 23.82 -25.33 -4.81
C LYS A 146 23.04 -24.46 -3.84
N VAL A 147 21.71 -24.46 -3.92
CA VAL A 147 20.84 -23.70 -3.00
C VAL A 147 21.00 -24.24 -1.58
N ALA A 148 20.99 -25.57 -1.38
CA ALA A 148 21.17 -26.18 -0.06
C ALA A 148 22.53 -25.80 0.57
N GLN A 149 23.60 -25.86 -0.22
CA GLN A 149 24.93 -25.42 0.22
C GLN A 149 25.00 -23.92 0.49
N PHE A 150 24.35 -23.09 -0.34
CA PHE A 150 24.26 -21.65 -0.12
C PHE A 150 23.52 -21.32 1.18
N VAL A 151 22.39 -21.99 1.44
CA VAL A 151 21.61 -21.80 2.66
C VAL A 151 22.44 -22.17 3.89
N LYS A 152 23.10 -23.34 3.86
CA LYS A 152 23.98 -23.82 4.94
C LYS A 152 25.16 -22.89 5.21
N ASN A 153 25.91 -22.53 4.17
CA ASN A 153 27.23 -21.90 4.30
C ASN A 153 27.17 -20.37 4.39
N PHE A 154 26.11 -19.75 3.86
CA PHE A 154 26.02 -18.29 3.73
C PHE A 154 24.73 -17.72 4.33
N TYR A 155 23.56 -18.26 3.98
CA TYR A 155 22.28 -17.68 4.40
C TYR A 155 22.09 -17.76 5.92
N LEU A 156 22.17 -18.96 6.52
CA LEU A 156 22.01 -19.14 7.96
C LEU A 156 23.04 -18.36 8.79
N PRO A 157 24.36 -18.45 8.50
CA PRO A 157 25.35 -17.66 9.24
C PRO A 157 25.15 -16.15 9.11
N SER A 158 24.63 -15.66 7.97
CA SER A 158 24.33 -14.24 7.79
C SER A 158 23.10 -13.82 8.59
N MET A 159 22.06 -14.65 8.61
CA MET A 159 20.88 -14.43 9.42
C MET A 159 21.21 -14.44 10.93
N ASP A 160 22.11 -15.30 11.39
CA ASP A 160 22.58 -15.33 12.78
C ASP A 160 23.25 -14.01 13.20
N ILE A 161 23.98 -13.36 12.29
CA ILE A 161 24.59 -12.05 12.55
C ILE A 161 23.51 -10.99 12.75
N VAL A 162 22.48 -10.99 11.89
CA VAL A 162 21.35 -10.07 12.00
C VAL A 162 20.56 -10.34 13.29
N ARG A 163 20.23 -11.60 13.59
CA ARG A 163 19.57 -12.01 14.85
C ARG A 163 20.34 -11.53 16.08
N TYR A 164 21.66 -11.73 16.10
CA TYR A 164 22.49 -11.27 17.20
C TYR A 164 22.48 -9.74 17.35
N ALA A 165 22.57 -9.01 16.23
CA ALA A 165 22.54 -7.56 16.19
C ALA A 165 21.18 -7.01 16.68
N VAL A 166 20.07 -7.58 16.21
CA VAL A 166 18.70 -7.23 16.65
C VAL A 166 18.50 -7.55 18.13
N LYS A 167 18.97 -8.71 18.62
CA LYS A 167 18.89 -9.06 20.05
C LYS A 167 19.69 -8.10 20.93
N SER A 168 20.81 -7.58 20.42
CA SER A 168 21.72 -6.69 21.16
C SER A 168 21.38 -5.21 21.02
N ARG A 169 20.37 -4.84 20.23
CA ARG A 169 20.04 -3.45 19.83
C ARG A 169 19.91 -2.46 20.99
N PHE A 170 19.36 -2.90 22.13
CA PHE A 170 19.19 -2.04 23.31
C PHE A 170 20.50 -1.70 24.03
N LYS A 171 21.61 -2.33 23.66
CA LYS A 171 22.96 -2.06 24.20
C LYS A 171 23.78 -1.12 23.31
N VAL A 172 23.25 -0.72 22.15
CA VAL A 172 24.00 -0.01 21.11
C VAL A 172 23.99 1.50 21.35
N ASP A 173 22.81 2.08 21.53
CA ASP A 173 22.63 3.52 21.52
C ASP A 173 22.49 4.10 22.94
N TYR A 174 22.71 5.41 23.05
CA TYR A 174 22.83 6.10 24.34
C TYR A 174 21.57 6.06 25.21
N ASN A 175 20.39 5.86 24.60
CA ASN A 175 19.10 5.82 25.29
C ASN A 175 18.47 4.41 25.31
N SER A 176 19.20 3.38 24.85
CA SER A 176 18.64 2.05 24.66
C SER A 176 17.33 2.07 23.87
N SER A 177 17.25 2.87 22.80
CA SER A 177 16.04 2.97 21.97
C SER A 177 15.72 1.65 21.26
N GLY A 178 16.78 0.90 20.93
CA GLY A 178 16.68 -0.30 20.10
C GLY A 178 16.42 -0.01 18.62
N GLU A 179 16.61 1.21 18.15
CA GLU A 179 16.40 1.61 16.75
C GLU A 179 17.68 1.54 15.89
N ILE A 180 18.82 1.20 16.51
CA ILE A 180 20.13 1.12 15.88
C ILE A 180 20.72 -0.27 16.15
N ILE A 181 21.21 -0.93 15.10
CA ILE A 181 21.94 -2.21 15.21
C ILE A 181 23.36 -2.09 14.64
N ILE A 182 24.25 -2.94 15.14
CA ILE A 182 25.62 -3.07 14.64
C ILE A 182 25.84 -4.51 14.20
N LEU A 183 26.24 -4.69 12.94
CA LEU A 183 26.63 -5.99 12.39
C LEU A 183 28.12 -6.21 12.65
N SER A 184 28.49 -7.44 13.02
CA SER A 184 29.89 -7.82 13.22
C SER A 184 30.70 -7.82 11.92
N LYS A 185 30.04 -8.04 10.78
CA LYS A 185 30.56 -7.87 9.42
C LYS A 185 29.41 -7.52 8.49
N PHE A 186 29.73 -6.95 7.32
CA PHE A 186 28.71 -6.73 6.28
C PHE A 186 28.10 -8.07 5.84
N VAL A 187 26.78 -8.09 5.81
CA VAL A 187 25.91 -9.10 5.20
C VAL A 187 24.78 -8.34 4.49
N PRO A 188 24.13 -8.91 3.46
CA PRO A 188 22.97 -8.28 2.82
C PRO A 188 21.77 -8.31 3.77
N TYR A 189 21.82 -7.49 4.82
CA TYR A 189 20.92 -7.55 5.97
C TYR A 189 19.46 -7.31 5.59
N GLU A 190 19.21 -6.59 4.50
CA GLU A 190 17.87 -6.32 3.95
C GLU A 190 17.11 -7.61 3.61
N GLU A 191 17.82 -8.69 3.25
CA GLU A 191 17.25 -10.02 2.96
C GLU A 191 16.71 -10.74 4.21
N TYR A 192 17.14 -10.31 5.41
CA TYR A 192 16.87 -11.01 6.67
C TYR A 192 16.16 -10.14 7.71
N LEU A 193 16.37 -8.82 7.68
CA LEU A 193 16.01 -7.93 8.78
C LEU A 193 14.52 -8.00 9.11
N PHE A 194 13.64 -8.01 8.10
CA PHE A 194 12.19 -8.05 8.32
C PHE A 194 11.71 -9.39 8.87
N GLU A 195 12.29 -10.50 8.40
CA GLU A 195 12.01 -11.84 8.92
C GLU A 195 12.42 -11.92 10.40
N VAL A 196 13.60 -11.39 10.75
CA VAL A 196 14.11 -11.34 12.13
C VAL A 196 13.29 -10.39 13.01
N GLU A 197 12.84 -9.25 12.51
CA GLU A 197 11.96 -8.33 13.25
C GLU A 197 10.63 -8.99 13.59
N LYS A 198 10.05 -9.75 12.66
CA LYS A 198 8.84 -10.55 12.86
C LYS A 198 9.07 -11.66 13.87
N GLU A 199 10.14 -12.45 13.70
CA GLU A 199 10.54 -13.54 14.60
C GLU A 199 10.67 -13.05 16.06
N MET A 200 11.30 -11.89 16.25
CA MET A 200 11.58 -11.33 17.57
C MET A 200 10.50 -10.38 18.10
N ASN A 201 9.35 -10.23 17.41
CA ASN A 201 8.27 -9.30 17.75
C ASN A 201 8.78 -7.87 18.01
N VAL A 202 9.61 -7.35 17.12
CA VAL A 202 10.18 -6.01 17.22
C VAL A 202 9.06 -4.98 17.01
N VAL A 203 8.61 -4.37 18.11
CA VAL A 203 7.56 -3.33 18.08
C VAL A 203 8.08 -2.01 17.53
N ARG A 204 9.31 -1.64 17.90
CA ARG A 204 9.95 -0.40 17.44
C ARG A 204 10.93 -0.72 16.33
N SER A 205 10.60 -0.29 15.11
CA SER A 205 11.35 -0.61 13.90
C SER A 205 12.79 -0.12 13.94
N ILE A 206 13.71 -0.93 13.41
CA ILE A 206 15.12 -0.56 13.31
C ILE A 206 15.27 0.46 12.17
N LYS A 207 15.94 1.58 12.47
CA LYS A 207 16.13 2.71 11.55
C LYS A 207 17.53 2.75 10.95
N PHE A 208 18.55 2.30 11.69
CA PHE A 208 19.94 2.34 11.26
C PHE A 208 20.67 1.02 11.45
N VAL A 209 21.49 0.67 10.46
CA VAL A 209 22.40 -0.48 10.47
C VAL A 209 23.82 0.02 10.29
N ILE A 210 24.71 -0.38 11.21
CA ILE A 210 26.12 0.02 11.21
C ILE A 210 26.99 -1.22 11.04
N TRP A 211 28.05 -1.12 10.24
CA TRP A 211 29.08 -2.16 10.18
C TRP A 211 30.45 -1.54 9.91
N LYS A 212 31.50 -2.30 10.21
CA LYS A 212 32.87 -1.90 9.89
C LYS A 212 33.16 -2.13 8.41
N ASP A 213 33.58 -1.09 7.71
CA ASP A 213 33.90 -1.08 6.28
C ASP A 213 35.35 -0.58 6.09
N GLY A 214 36.27 -1.53 5.94
CA GLY A 214 37.70 -1.29 5.97
C GLY A 214 38.16 -0.65 7.29
N ASN A 215 38.69 0.57 7.20
CA ASN A 215 39.14 1.36 8.37
C ASN A 215 38.05 2.27 8.95
N ASN A 216 36.86 2.30 8.33
CA ASN A 216 35.76 3.17 8.70
C ASN A 216 34.54 2.35 9.10
N TYR A 217 33.45 3.03 9.43
CA TYR A 217 32.16 2.47 9.76
C TYR A 217 31.11 3.09 8.83
N SER A 218 30.42 2.21 8.12
CA SER A 218 29.31 2.57 7.24
C SER A 218 28.01 2.51 8.03
N ILE A 219 27.13 3.46 7.76
CA ILE A 219 25.83 3.64 8.41
C ILE A 219 24.78 3.68 7.29
N ASN A 220 23.89 2.70 7.26
CA ASN A 220 22.75 2.72 6.36
C ASN A 220 21.45 2.99 7.11
N CYS A 221 20.60 3.78 6.49
CA CYS A 221 19.20 3.85 6.82
C CYS A 221 18.46 2.61 6.29
N VAL A 222 17.63 1.99 7.10
CA VAL A 222 16.81 0.84 6.68
C VAL A 222 15.77 1.31 5.66
N GLN A 223 15.77 0.69 4.49
CA GLN A 223 14.76 0.89 3.46
C GLN A 223 13.65 -0.15 3.61
N GLU A 224 12.40 0.32 3.62
CA GLU A 224 11.20 -0.50 3.63
C GLU A 224 10.35 -0.15 2.39
N SER A 225 10.17 -1.13 1.50
CA SER A 225 9.58 -0.91 0.17
C SER A 225 10.35 0.17 -0.62
N CYS A 226 9.72 1.31 -0.95
CA CYS A 226 10.32 2.41 -1.69
C CYS A 226 10.79 3.57 -0.80
N MET A 227 10.66 3.46 0.53
CA MET A 227 10.91 4.55 1.48
C MET A 227 11.92 4.14 2.55
N HIS A 228 12.71 5.09 3.04
CA HIS A 228 13.59 4.83 4.18
C HIS A 228 12.86 5.12 5.49
N ARG A 229 13.02 4.26 6.49
CA ARG A 229 12.44 4.44 7.84
C ARG A 229 12.96 5.71 8.52
N MET A 230 14.17 6.13 8.16
CA MET A 230 14.80 7.36 8.62
C MET A 230 15.76 7.87 7.54
N LEU A 231 16.00 9.17 7.50
CA LEU A 231 17.07 9.76 6.68
C LEU A 231 17.92 10.66 7.55
N PHE A 232 19.21 10.77 7.24
CA PHE A 232 20.07 11.77 7.86
C PHE A 232 19.49 13.18 7.71
N PRO A 233 19.78 14.12 8.64
CA PRO A 233 19.29 15.49 8.59
C PRO A 233 19.59 16.16 7.23
N LYS A 234 18.66 16.96 6.73
CA LYS A 234 18.84 17.70 5.46
C LYS A 234 20.12 18.53 5.45
N ALA A 235 20.48 19.10 6.59
CA ALA A 235 21.70 19.88 6.77
C ALA A 235 23.00 19.08 6.62
N TRP A 236 22.96 17.74 6.62
CA TRP A 236 24.14 16.88 6.47
C TRP A 236 24.28 16.31 5.06
N GLY A 237 23.19 16.26 4.29
CA GLY A 237 23.16 15.61 2.97
C GLY A 237 24.17 16.20 1.99
N GLY A 238 25.02 15.34 1.42
CA GLY A 238 26.04 15.72 0.44
C GLY A 238 27.29 16.36 1.03
N LEU A 239 27.39 16.43 2.37
CA LEU A 239 28.57 16.98 3.04
C LEU A 239 29.62 15.91 3.31
N SER A 240 30.88 16.34 3.37
CA SER A 240 32.05 15.48 3.64
C SER A 240 33.03 16.15 4.58
N ASN A 241 33.80 15.34 5.32
CA ASN A 241 34.94 15.72 6.14
C ASN A 241 34.66 16.96 7.02
N GLY A 242 35.54 17.96 7.02
CA GLY A 242 35.46 19.13 7.90
C GLY A 242 34.12 19.86 7.84
N THR A 243 33.52 20.00 6.65
CA THR A 243 32.20 20.66 6.51
C THR A 243 31.08 19.86 7.16
N LEU A 244 31.13 18.53 7.07
CA LEU A 244 30.19 17.66 7.77
C LEU A 244 30.42 17.74 9.28
N VAL A 245 31.68 17.67 9.73
CA VAL A 245 32.05 17.78 11.16
C VAL A 245 31.55 19.10 11.76
N GLU A 246 31.74 20.22 11.06
CA GLU A 246 31.24 21.54 11.48
C GLU A 246 29.71 21.56 11.62
N LYS A 247 28.98 20.92 10.71
CA LYS A 247 27.51 20.89 10.72
C LYS A 247 26.90 19.90 11.70
N CYS A 248 27.50 18.73 11.87
CA CYS A 248 26.96 17.69 12.75
C CYS A 248 27.51 17.77 14.18
N GLY A 249 28.66 18.42 14.38
CA GLY A 249 29.36 18.49 15.67
C GLY A 249 29.95 17.16 16.12
N ILE A 250 30.22 16.24 15.18
CA ILE A 250 30.71 14.88 15.47
C ILE A 250 32.08 14.71 14.79
N GLU A 251 33.14 14.74 15.59
CA GLU A 251 34.51 14.59 15.13
C GLU A 251 34.75 13.21 14.50
N GLY A 252 35.35 13.19 13.31
CA GLY A 252 35.59 11.97 12.54
C GLY A 252 34.47 11.57 11.58
N ALA A 253 33.42 12.40 11.41
CA ALA A 253 32.43 12.22 10.36
C ALA A 253 33.06 12.45 8.97
N LEU A 254 32.91 11.46 8.08
CA LEU A 254 33.58 11.46 6.77
C LEU A 254 32.66 11.88 5.64
N HIS A 255 31.44 11.36 5.60
CA HIS A 255 30.50 11.64 4.52
C HIS A 255 29.05 11.31 4.91
N VAL A 256 28.09 12.05 4.35
CA VAL A 256 26.69 11.66 4.26
C VAL A 256 26.26 11.86 2.80
N HIS A 257 25.70 10.81 2.18
CA HIS A 257 25.32 10.89 0.77
C HIS A 257 24.21 11.94 0.54
N SER A 258 24.14 12.50 -0.67
CA SER A 258 23.22 13.60 -1.02
C SER A 258 21.74 13.27 -0.80
N ASN A 259 21.37 12.01 -1.04
CA ASN A 259 20.04 11.46 -0.78
C ASN A 259 19.79 11.02 0.69
N ARG A 260 20.81 11.16 1.57
CA ARG A 260 20.73 11.05 3.03
C ARG A 260 20.43 9.65 3.60
N HIS A 261 20.54 8.57 2.82
CA HIS A 261 20.34 7.21 3.35
C HIS A 261 21.63 6.50 3.78
N THR A 262 22.80 7.04 3.46
CA THR A 262 24.09 6.47 3.88
C THR A 262 24.99 7.52 4.51
N GLY A 263 25.78 7.09 5.48
CA GLY A 263 26.78 7.88 6.17
C GLY A 263 28.03 7.06 6.48
N ILE A 264 29.16 7.73 6.65
CA ILE A 264 30.45 7.11 6.96
C ILE A 264 31.12 7.85 8.10
N HIS A 265 31.64 7.11 9.07
CA HIS A 265 32.38 7.64 10.21
C HIS A 265 33.67 6.85 10.46
N LYS A 266 34.73 7.48 10.99
CA LYS A 266 36.01 6.81 11.28
C LYS A 266 35.94 5.75 12.39
N THR A 267 35.06 5.96 13.36
CA THR A 267 34.94 5.13 14.58
C THR A 267 33.51 4.63 14.79
N GLU A 268 33.37 3.46 15.41
CA GLU A 268 32.08 2.85 15.77
C GLU A 268 31.25 3.80 16.64
N LYS A 269 31.86 4.32 17.71
CA LYS A 269 31.18 5.25 18.64
C LYS A 269 30.65 6.49 17.94
N GLY A 270 31.40 7.05 16.99
CA GLY A 270 30.91 8.22 16.26
C GLY A 270 29.87 7.87 15.20
N ALA A 271 29.91 6.67 14.61
CA ALA A 271 28.85 6.17 13.75
C ALA A 271 27.53 6.04 14.51
N ILE A 272 27.57 5.43 15.71
CA ILE A 272 26.43 5.36 16.64
C ILE A 272 25.94 6.77 16.99
N LYS A 273 26.86 7.70 17.29
CA LYS A 273 26.52 9.08 17.62
C LYS A 273 25.84 9.83 16.46
N MET A 274 26.25 9.60 15.22
CA MET A 274 25.59 10.17 14.03
C MET A 274 24.16 9.65 13.87
N ALA A 275 23.96 8.33 13.98
CA ALA A 275 22.64 7.70 13.92
C ALA A 275 21.75 8.19 15.08
N TRP A 276 22.27 8.18 16.31
CA TRP A 276 21.56 8.65 17.50
C TRP A 276 21.17 10.13 17.41
N ARG A 277 22.09 11.02 16.98
CA ARG A 277 21.79 12.44 16.82
C ARG A 277 20.72 12.67 15.74
N THR A 278 20.64 11.80 14.74
CA THR A 278 19.55 11.84 13.77
C THR A 278 18.21 11.50 14.43
N LEU A 279 18.16 10.45 15.24
CA LEU A 279 16.96 10.10 16.02
C LEU A 279 16.54 11.22 16.99
N GLU A 280 17.51 11.85 17.65
CA GLU A 280 17.26 12.96 18.58
C GLU A 280 16.68 14.18 17.85
N LEU A 281 17.24 14.54 16.68
CA LEU A 281 16.73 15.63 15.86
C LEU A 281 15.33 15.36 15.30
N ASP A 282 15.00 14.10 15.02
CA ASP A 282 13.67 13.66 14.61
C ASP A 282 12.67 13.74 15.78
N ASN A 283 13.05 13.27 16.97
CA ASN A 283 12.22 13.35 18.18
C ASN A 283 11.95 14.80 18.66
N LEU A 284 12.72 15.79 18.20
CA LEU A 284 12.44 17.21 18.43
C LEU A 284 11.27 17.73 17.57
N THR A 285 10.91 17.02 16.50
CA THR A 285 9.67 17.28 15.75
C THR A 285 8.55 16.39 16.26
N LYS A 286 7.68 16.95 17.09
CA LYS A 286 6.50 16.24 17.59
C LYS A 286 5.63 15.70 16.43
N THR A 287 4.92 14.61 16.67
CA THR A 287 4.13 13.92 15.65
C THR A 287 2.70 13.73 16.14
N ILE A 288 1.74 14.10 15.29
CA ILE A 288 0.30 13.91 15.52
C ILE A 288 -0.16 12.75 14.64
N GLY A 289 -0.43 11.59 15.24
CA GLY A 289 -0.87 10.38 14.55
C GLY A 289 -2.37 10.36 14.32
N ARG A 290 -2.79 9.96 13.12
CA ARG A 290 -4.19 9.60 12.82
C ARG A 290 -4.27 8.38 11.92
N TYR A 291 -5.37 7.63 12.02
CA TYR A 291 -5.62 6.49 11.16
C TYR A 291 -5.89 6.93 9.70
N ILE A 292 -5.40 6.16 8.73
CA ILE A 292 -5.63 6.40 7.30
C ILE A 292 -7.11 6.14 6.94
N GLY A 293 -7.74 7.01 6.15
CA GLY A 293 -9.13 6.87 5.73
C GLY A 293 -9.96 8.16 5.84
N SER A 294 -11.29 8.01 5.75
CA SER A 294 -12.24 9.11 5.95
C SER A 294 -12.01 9.76 7.31
N PHE A 295 -11.88 11.09 7.34
CA PHE A 295 -11.69 11.86 8.56
C PHE A 295 -12.97 12.56 8.99
N TYR A 296 -13.14 12.71 10.29
CA TYR A 296 -14.20 13.53 10.85
C TYR A 296 -13.72 14.98 11.04
N CYS A 297 -14.62 15.95 10.88
CA CYS A 297 -14.30 17.36 11.08
C CYS A 297 -13.68 17.63 12.48
N SER A 298 -14.11 16.88 13.50
CA SER A 298 -13.54 16.93 14.85
C SER A 298 -12.07 16.53 14.93
N GLU A 299 -11.59 15.65 14.06
CA GLU A 299 -10.18 15.22 14.03
C GLU A 299 -9.29 16.30 13.41
N VAL A 300 -9.78 16.95 12.34
CA VAL A 300 -9.09 18.07 11.69
C VAL A 300 -8.98 19.25 12.66
N PHE A 301 -10.08 19.58 13.33
CA PHE A 301 -10.10 20.69 14.29
C PHE A 301 -9.26 20.40 15.54
N ALA A 302 -9.24 19.16 16.03
CA ALA A 302 -8.34 18.74 17.11
C ALA A 302 -6.86 18.93 16.73
N CYS A 303 -6.45 18.51 15.53
CA CYS A 303 -5.10 18.75 15.02
C CYS A 303 -4.78 20.25 14.91
N ALA A 304 -5.74 21.07 14.47
CA ALA A 304 -5.57 22.52 14.38
C ALA A 304 -5.38 23.17 15.76
N LEU A 305 -6.16 22.75 16.76
CA LEU A 305 -6.03 23.21 18.15
C LEU A 305 -4.69 22.83 18.77
N LEU A 306 -4.25 21.58 18.59
CA LEU A 306 -2.94 21.12 19.07
C LEU A 306 -1.81 21.98 18.49
N LYS A 307 -1.88 22.35 17.21
CA LYS A 307 -0.88 23.20 16.55
C LYS A 307 -0.82 24.64 17.07
N LEU A 308 -1.75 25.07 17.92
CA LEU A 308 -1.69 26.35 18.61
C LEU A 308 -0.86 26.29 19.90
N LEU A 309 -0.52 25.08 20.38
CA LEU A 309 0.40 24.88 21.49
C LEU A 309 1.87 24.97 21.02
N PRO A 310 2.79 25.60 21.78
CA PRO A 310 4.20 25.71 21.43
C PRO A 310 4.88 24.36 21.15
N GLU A 311 4.50 23.31 21.90
CA GLU A 311 5.04 21.96 21.76
C GLU A 311 4.67 21.27 20.43
N TYR A 312 3.43 21.45 19.94
CA TYR A 312 2.95 20.82 18.71
C TYR A 312 2.87 21.77 17.51
N LYS A 313 3.29 23.03 17.68
CA LYS A 313 3.24 24.08 16.64
C LYS A 313 3.82 23.61 15.31
N ASN A 314 4.99 22.97 15.38
CA ASN A 314 5.70 22.43 14.21
C ASN A 314 5.49 20.93 14.02
N ALA A 315 4.53 20.32 14.73
CA ALA A 315 4.35 18.88 14.67
C ALA A 315 3.95 18.40 13.27
N SER A 316 4.49 17.27 12.82
CA SER A 316 4.06 16.65 11.57
C SER A 316 2.82 15.78 11.81
N ILE A 317 1.85 15.85 10.90
CA ILE A 317 0.67 14.98 10.97
C ILE A 317 0.98 13.70 10.19
N GLN A 318 1.01 12.56 10.87
CA GLN A 318 1.28 11.26 10.28
C GLN A 318 0.00 10.45 10.13
N GLN A 319 -0.24 9.96 8.92
CA GLN A 319 -1.31 9.01 8.65
C GLN A 319 -0.71 7.61 8.63
N LYS A 320 -1.30 6.68 9.39
CA LYS A 320 -0.83 5.29 9.45
C LYS A 320 -1.94 4.32 9.08
N GLU A 321 -1.60 3.31 8.28
CA GLU A 321 -2.55 2.28 7.83
C GLU A 321 -2.89 1.28 8.93
N HIS A 322 -1.92 1.00 9.82
CA HIS A 322 -2.14 0.10 10.93
C HIS A 322 -2.10 0.82 12.27
N ARG A 323 -3.06 0.48 13.15
CA ARG A 323 -3.23 1.17 14.44
C ARG A 323 -2.03 1.05 15.37
N TYR A 324 -1.28 -0.06 15.30
CA TYR A 324 -0.09 -0.23 16.14
C TYR A 324 1.03 0.75 15.76
N GLN A 325 1.09 1.20 14.51
CA GLN A 325 2.05 2.20 14.04
C GLN A 325 1.71 3.62 14.56
N LEU A 326 0.48 3.85 15.02
CA LEU A 326 0.11 5.14 15.64
C LEU A 326 0.77 5.31 17.01
N PHE A 327 1.15 4.23 17.68
CA PHE A 327 1.90 4.28 18.94
C PHE A 327 3.34 4.79 18.77
N GLU A 328 3.80 4.98 17.52
CA GLU A 328 5.05 5.67 17.21
C GLU A 328 4.90 7.21 17.28
N CYS A 329 3.67 7.74 17.34
CA CYS A 329 3.41 9.18 17.36
C CYS A 329 3.34 9.75 18.79
N ASP A 330 3.69 11.02 18.96
CA ASP A 330 3.67 11.70 20.26
C ASP A 330 2.24 11.91 20.80
N ILE A 331 1.29 12.17 19.92
CA ILE A 331 -0.14 12.32 20.25
C ILE A 331 -1.00 11.69 19.16
N ILE A 332 -2.06 10.98 19.55
CA ILE A 332 -2.97 10.29 18.61
C ILE A 332 -4.34 10.98 18.63
N VAL A 333 -4.86 11.32 17.44
CA VAL A 333 -6.17 11.96 17.23
C VAL A 333 -7.09 11.05 16.42
N GLY A 334 -8.21 10.62 17.03
CA GLY A 334 -9.25 9.81 16.38
C GLY A 334 -9.74 8.64 17.24
N ASP A 335 -10.87 8.03 16.87
CA ASP A 335 -11.45 6.90 17.63
C ASP A 335 -10.77 5.57 17.29
N LEU A 336 -10.04 5.00 18.25
CA LEU A 336 -9.60 3.60 18.21
C LEU A 336 -10.74 2.69 18.69
N TYR A 337 -11.66 2.34 17.81
CA TYR A 337 -12.76 1.41 18.16
C TYR A 337 -12.20 0.06 18.66
N ASN A 338 -12.55 -0.32 19.90
CA ASN A 338 -12.45 -1.66 20.51
C ASN A 338 -11.11 -2.18 21.07
N SER A 339 -10.52 -1.56 22.10
CA SER A 339 -9.60 -2.34 22.97
C SER A 339 -9.28 -1.65 24.29
N ARG A 340 -9.90 -2.13 25.39
CA ARG A 340 -9.59 -1.93 26.83
C ARG A 340 -9.40 -0.46 27.30
N PRO A 341 -9.60 -0.14 28.60
CA PRO A 341 -9.30 1.20 29.10
C PRO A 341 -7.80 1.50 28.89
N TYR A 342 -7.53 2.65 28.26
CA TYR A 342 -6.19 3.19 28.02
C TYR A 342 -5.51 3.54 29.35
N ASP A 343 -4.26 3.12 29.52
CA ASP A 343 -3.43 3.38 30.72
C ASP A 343 -2.23 4.26 30.35
N PRO A 344 -2.27 5.58 30.65
CA PRO A 344 -1.22 6.52 30.29
C PRO A 344 0.15 6.18 30.90
N GLU A 345 0.19 5.59 32.10
CA GLU A 345 1.44 5.22 32.80
C GLU A 345 2.15 4.05 32.12
N ARG A 346 1.41 3.20 31.40
CA ARG A 346 1.95 2.02 30.72
C ARG A 346 2.55 2.31 29.35
N TYR A 347 2.06 3.33 28.65
CA TYR A 347 2.37 3.54 27.23
C TYR A 347 3.14 4.85 26.92
N GLY A 348 3.22 5.80 27.88
CA GLY A 348 4.11 6.96 27.78
C GLY A 348 3.72 8.02 26.75
N HIS A 349 2.46 8.07 26.31
CA HIS A 349 1.92 9.08 25.39
C HIS A 349 0.51 9.53 25.82
N THR A 350 -0.01 10.59 25.20
CA THR A 350 -1.38 11.11 25.44
C THR A 350 -2.30 10.72 24.28
N MET A 351 -3.49 10.19 24.58
CA MET A 351 -4.45 9.74 23.57
C MET A 351 -5.74 10.56 23.64
N VAL A 352 -6.12 11.21 22.53
CA VAL A 352 -7.32 12.06 22.42
C VAL A 352 -8.43 11.28 21.70
N THR A 353 -9.22 10.51 22.46
CA THR A 353 -10.37 9.73 21.95
C THR A 353 -11.71 10.24 22.49
N SER A 354 -12.83 9.93 21.81
CA SER A 354 -14.15 10.21 22.35
C SER A 354 -14.45 9.34 23.58
N MET A 355 -14.51 9.92 24.79
CA MET A 355 -14.84 9.17 26.00
C MET A 355 -16.34 8.87 26.07
N ARG A 356 -16.76 7.64 25.75
CA ARG A 356 -18.13 7.16 26.06
C ARG A 356 -18.19 6.67 27.52
N LYS A 357 -18.43 7.55 28.50
CA LYS A 357 -19.07 7.10 29.76
C LYS A 357 -20.54 6.80 29.45
N ARG A 358 -20.97 5.54 29.62
CA ARG A 358 -22.40 5.18 29.61
C ARG A 358 -23.03 5.71 30.90
N LEU A 359 -23.89 6.72 30.78
CA LEU A 359 -24.82 7.07 31.85
C LEU A 359 -26.19 6.45 31.54
N SER A 360 -26.70 5.69 32.50
CA SER A 360 -28.08 5.18 32.52
C SER A 360 -29.05 6.37 32.64
N PRO A 361 -30.16 6.40 31.89
CA PRO A 361 -31.06 7.55 31.93
C PRO A 361 -31.93 7.48 33.20
N THR A 362 -31.80 8.46 34.09
CA THR A 362 -32.87 8.83 35.03
C THR A 362 -33.57 10.07 34.51
N PRO A 363 -34.91 10.06 34.35
CA PRO A 363 -35.66 11.22 33.88
C PRO A 363 -35.85 12.20 35.03
N SER A 364 -35.36 13.44 34.88
CA SER A 364 -35.73 14.55 35.77
C SER A 364 -36.05 15.78 34.93
N THR A 365 -37.17 16.43 35.25
CA THR A 365 -37.90 17.43 34.45
C THR A 365 -37.46 18.88 34.71
N LYS A 366 -36.18 19.13 35.00
CA LYS A 366 -35.64 20.50 35.10
C LYS A 366 -34.54 20.71 34.06
N LYS A 367 -34.61 21.83 33.31
CA LYS A 367 -33.56 22.25 32.36
C LYS A 367 -32.19 22.16 33.05
N PRO A 368 -31.24 21.37 32.55
CA PRO A 368 -29.94 21.23 33.20
C PRO A 368 -29.13 22.51 32.99
N LYS A 369 -28.45 22.99 34.04
CA LYS A 369 -27.22 23.78 33.87
C LYS A 369 -26.27 22.87 33.10
N LEU A 370 -25.75 23.34 31.96
CA LEU A 370 -24.81 22.56 31.16
C LEU A 370 -23.50 22.44 31.95
N ASP A 371 -23.28 21.29 32.57
CA ASP A 371 -21.98 20.96 33.18
C ASP A 371 -21.07 20.41 32.09
N VAL A 372 -19.94 21.08 31.83
CA VAL A 372 -19.04 20.75 30.71
C VAL A 372 -18.39 19.38 30.93
N ASP A 373 -18.21 18.99 32.20
CA ASP A 373 -17.60 17.73 32.62
C ASP A 373 -18.52 16.51 32.40
N GLU A 374 -19.82 16.74 32.13
CA GLU A 374 -20.81 15.68 31.89
C GLU A 374 -21.13 15.48 30.39
N LEU A 375 -20.55 16.28 29.50
CA LEU A 375 -20.81 16.22 28.06
C LEU A 375 -19.98 15.13 27.36
N LYS A 376 -20.59 14.44 26.38
CA LYS A 376 -19.84 13.57 25.46
C LYS A 376 -19.10 14.43 24.45
N LEU A 377 -17.77 14.49 24.59
CA LEU A 377 -16.91 15.28 23.73
C LEU A 377 -16.36 14.43 22.58
N ASN A 378 -16.36 15.01 21.37
CA ASN A 378 -15.59 14.50 20.23
C ASN A 378 -14.11 14.90 20.39
N SER A 379 -13.22 14.46 19.49
CA SER A 379 -11.77 14.70 19.62
C SER A 379 -11.41 16.19 19.79
N ALA A 380 -12.09 17.09 19.07
CA ALA A 380 -11.91 18.53 19.21
C ALA A 380 -12.37 19.06 20.57
N GLY A 381 -13.51 18.56 21.06
CA GLY A 381 -14.01 18.86 22.40
C GLY A 381 -13.05 18.39 23.48
N VAL A 382 -12.41 17.22 23.32
CA VAL A 382 -11.41 16.70 24.27
C VAL A 382 -10.15 17.56 24.26
N VAL A 383 -9.60 17.93 23.09
CA VAL A 383 -8.44 18.85 23.02
C VAL A 383 -8.76 20.18 23.68
N TYR A 384 -9.94 20.75 23.42
CA TYR A 384 -10.33 22.01 24.03
C TYR A 384 -10.58 21.87 25.54
N HIS A 385 -11.15 20.76 26.00
CA HIS A 385 -11.30 20.44 27.42
C HIS A 385 -9.96 20.39 28.15
N ASP A 386 -9.00 19.65 27.61
CA ASP A 386 -7.73 19.39 28.28
C ASP A 386 -6.74 20.56 28.13
N HIS A 387 -6.78 21.28 27.00
CA HIS A 387 -5.77 22.28 26.65
C HIS A 387 -6.32 23.68 26.36
N GLY A 388 -7.64 23.88 26.41
CA GLY A 388 -8.27 25.13 25.97
C GLY A 388 -7.83 26.36 26.77
N HIS A 389 -7.54 26.22 28.06
CA HIS A 389 -6.97 27.31 28.86
C HIS A 389 -5.59 27.74 28.37
N GLU A 390 -4.73 26.79 27.99
CA GLU A 390 -3.40 27.07 27.45
C GLU A 390 -3.49 27.68 26.05
N ILE A 391 -4.36 27.13 25.21
CA ILE A 391 -4.65 27.68 23.87
C ILE A 391 -5.12 29.13 23.98
N LEU A 392 -6.05 29.44 24.89
CA LEU A 392 -6.55 30.81 25.09
C LEU A 392 -5.46 31.76 25.59
N ARG A 393 -4.61 31.33 26.53
CA ARG A 393 -3.47 32.13 27.01
C ARG A 393 -2.46 32.44 25.88
N ASN A 394 -2.30 31.53 24.94
CA ASN A 394 -1.39 31.72 23.80
C ASN A 394 -1.97 32.64 22.71
N ILE A 395 -3.28 32.61 22.47
CA ILE A 395 -3.94 33.44 21.44
C ILE A 395 -4.24 34.86 21.95
N LEU A 396 -4.50 35.01 23.26
CA LEU A 396 -4.92 36.26 23.88
C LEU A 396 -3.89 36.71 24.95
N PRO A 397 -2.68 37.13 24.55
CA PRO A 397 -1.58 37.42 25.47
C PRO A 397 -1.82 38.63 26.39
N ASP A 398 -2.75 39.52 26.01
CA ASP A 398 -3.02 40.81 26.69
C ASP A 398 -4.17 40.77 27.71
N ILE A 399 -4.80 39.61 27.94
CA ILE A 399 -5.88 39.45 28.91
C ILE A 399 -5.33 39.36 30.34
N GLU A 400 -6.03 39.95 31.33
CA GLU A 400 -5.71 39.78 32.75
C GLU A 400 -5.58 38.29 33.07
N LYS A 401 -4.38 37.85 33.48
CA LYS A 401 -4.02 36.46 33.78
C LYS A 401 -4.69 35.90 35.05
N GLN A 402 -5.88 36.39 35.40
CA GLN A 402 -6.69 35.81 36.45
C GLN A 402 -7.45 34.61 35.88
N ASP A 403 -7.27 33.44 36.48
CA ASP A 403 -7.88 32.19 36.02
C ASP A 403 -9.42 32.27 35.96
N THR A 404 -10.04 33.13 36.78
CA THR A 404 -11.49 33.40 36.75
C THR A 404 -11.96 34.00 35.43
N VAL A 405 -11.23 34.97 34.87
CA VAL A 405 -11.58 35.63 33.59
C VAL A 405 -11.35 34.68 32.42
N ILE A 406 -10.24 33.93 32.45
CA ILE A 406 -9.94 32.91 31.43
C ILE A 406 -10.98 31.77 31.48
N ASN A 407 -11.46 31.38 32.66
CA ASN A 407 -12.48 30.34 32.82
C ASN A 407 -13.85 30.77 32.28
N GLU A 408 -14.26 32.01 32.48
CA GLU A 408 -15.50 32.55 31.92
C GLU A 408 -15.41 32.68 30.39
N ILE A 409 -14.28 33.16 29.87
CA ILE A 409 -14.01 33.23 28.42
C ILE A 409 -13.98 31.83 27.80
N TYR A 410 -13.35 30.86 28.46
CA TYR A 410 -13.31 29.47 28.06
C TYR A 410 -14.72 28.88 27.91
N LYS A 411 -15.57 29.04 28.93
CA LYS A 411 -16.97 28.57 28.90
C LYS A 411 -17.78 29.29 27.82
N PHE A 412 -17.61 30.60 27.68
CA PHE A 412 -18.33 31.40 26.69
C PHE A 412 -17.94 31.07 25.25
N ILE A 413 -16.63 30.94 24.96
CA ILE A 413 -16.11 30.59 23.65
C ILE A 413 -16.47 29.15 23.30
N PHE A 414 -16.45 28.21 24.25
CA PHE A 414 -16.90 26.83 24.00
C PHE A 414 -18.35 26.79 23.52
N VAL A 415 -19.25 27.50 24.21
CA VAL A 415 -20.67 27.59 23.82
C VAL A 415 -20.85 28.31 22.48
N LYS A 416 -20.08 29.37 22.21
CA LYS A 416 -20.10 30.09 20.93
C LYS A 416 -19.53 29.29 19.77
N ALA A 417 -18.47 28.51 20.00
CA ALA A 417 -17.87 27.63 19.00
C ALA A 417 -18.85 26.51 18.61
N VAL A 418 -19.58 25.95 19.57
CA VAL A 418 -20.68 25.01 19.30
C VAL A 418 -21.79 25.66 18.46
N ASP A 419 -22.20 26.90 18.78
CA ASP A 419 -23.21 27.65 18.01
C ASP A 419 -22.72 28.02 16.59
N MET A 420 -21.43 28.34 16.42
CA MET A 420 -20.82 28.64 15.12
C MET A 420 -20.71 27.40 14.23
N VAL A 421 -20.22 26.28 14.77
CA VAL A 421 -20.16 25.00 14.03
C VAL A 421 -21.57 24.54 13.64
N GLN A 422 -22.57 24.76 14.50
CA GLN A 422 -23.97 24.45 14.18
C GLN A 422 -24.52 25.35 13.06
N LYS A 423 -24.20 26.65 13.05
CA LYS A 423 -24.60 27.57 11.96
C LYS A 423 -23.90 27.27 10.65
N GLU A 424 -22.60 27.01 10.68
CA GLU A 424 -21.78 26.71 9.50
C GLU A 424 -22.17 25.33 8.92
N PHE A 425 -22.47 24.35 9.77
CA PHE A 425 -23.09 23.09 9.34
C PHE A 425 -24.45 23.31 8.67
N LEU A 426 -25.30 24.18 9.21
CA LEU A 426 -26.60 24.50 8.59
C LEU A 426 -26.43 25.27 7.27
N GLU A 427 -25.37 26.08 7.12
CA GLU A 427 -25.03 26.76 5.86
C GLU A 427 -24.50 25.77 4.82
N ILE A 428 -23.60 24.86 5.20
CA ILE A 428 -23.13 23.76 4.33
C ILE A 428 -24.28 22.84 3.95
N VAL A 429 -25.18 22.50 4.88
CA VAL A 429 -26.39 21.71 4.57
C VAL A 429 -27.31 22.46 3.59
N ARG A 430 -27.41 23.79 3.70
CA ARG A 430 -28.15 24.62 2.73
C ARG A 430 -27.45 24.70 1.37
N GLU A 431 -26.13 24.80 1.35
CA GLU A 431 -25.31 24.81 0.13
C GLU A 431 -25.36 23.46 -0.59
N VAL A 432 -25.22 22.35 0.16
CA VAL A 432 -25.42 20.98 -0.33
C VAL A 432 -26.84 20.78 -0.85
N LYS A 433 -27.86 21.28 -0.13
CA LYS A 433 -29.25 21.24 -0.61
C LYS A 433 -29.46 22.05 -1.89
N ASN A 434 -28.84 23.22 -2.03
CA ASN A 434 -29.11 24.14 -3.13
C ASN A 434 -28.26 23.85 -4.38
N VAL A 435 -27.03 23.37 -4.22
CA VAL A 435 -26.05 23.16 -5.30
C VAL A 435 -25.89 21.66 -5.59
N HIS A 436 -25.55 20.86 -4.58
CA HIS A 436 -25.21 19.44 -4.78
C HIS A 436 -26.42 18.55 -5.07
N CYS A 437 -27.53 18.71 -4.35
CA CYS A 437 -28.77 17.96 -4.63
C CYS A 437 -29.32 18.29 -6.03
N SER A 438 -29.26 19.55 -6.45
CA SER A 438 -29.72 19.97 -7.78
C SER A 438 -28.90 19.32 -8.91
N LEU A 439 -27.57 19.27 -8.76
CA LEU A 439 -26.69 18.60 -9.70
C LEU A 439 -26.89 17.08 -9.71
N LEU A 440 -26.99 16.45 -8.53
CA LEU A 440 -27.28 15.01 -8.39
C LEU A 440 -28.60 14.63 -9.07
N ILE A 441 -29.67 15.39 -8.85
CA ILE A 441 -30.98 15.17 -9.50
C ILE A 441 -30.85 15.33 -11.02
N THR A 442 -30.08 16.31 -11.50
CA THR A 442 -29.88 16.55 -12.94
C THR A 442 -29.14 15.40 -13.60
N VAL A 443 -28.05 14.93 -13.00
CA VAL A 443 -27.26 13.80 -13.53
C VAL A 443 -28.08 12.51 -13.47
N ARG A 444 -28.78 12.24 -12.36
CA ARG A 444 -29.64 11.05 -12.24
C ARG A 444 -30.73 11.03 -13.32
N LYS A 445 -31.43 12.14 -13.53
CA LYS A 445 -32.44 12.24 -14.61
C LYS A 445 -31.85 12.03 -16.00
N ALA A 446 -30.65 12.56 -16.26
CA ALA A 446 -29.98 12.38 -17.56
C ALA A 446 -29.60 10.90 -17.80
N ILE A 447 -29.20 10.19 -16.74
CA ILE A 447 -28.92 8.76 -16.78
C ILE A 447 -30.20 7.95 -16.94
N GLU A 448 -31.28 8.28 -16.22
CA GLU A 448 -32.56 7.59 -16.33
C GLU A 448 -33.16 7.76 -17.73
N ASN A 449 -33.05 8.95 -18.31
CA ASN A 449 -33.56 9.28 -19.65
C ASN A 449 -32.54 9.00 -20.78
N ARG A 450 -31.45 8.27 -20.50
CA ARG A 450 -30.36 8.05 -21.48
C ARG A 450 -30.84 7.36 -22.76
N TYR A 451 -31.85 6.49 -22.65
CA TYR A 451 -32.44 5.79 -23.79
C TYR A 451 -33.27 6.71 -24.71
N ASP A 452 -33.72 7.87 -24.20
CA ASP A 452 -34.37 8.90 -25.02
C ASP A 452 -33.34 9.72 -25.83
N VAL A 453 -32.08 9.72 -25.39
CA VAL A 453 -30.97 10.40 -26.07
C VAL A 453 -30.36 9.49 -27.12
N ASP A 454 -30.09 8.23 -26.75
CA ASP A 454 -29.58 7.22 -27.66
C ASP A 454 -30.00 5.82 -27.22
N LEU A 455 -30.41 4.98 -28.16
CA LEU A 455 -30.93 3.65 -27.88
C LEU A 455 -29.89 2.70 -27.25
N SER A 456 -28.58 2.97 -27.39
CA SER A 456 -27.55 2.18 -26.68
C SER A 456 -27.57 2.43 -25.17
N GLY A 457 -28.08 3.58 -24.75
CA GLY A 457 -27.95 4.06 -23.37
C GLY A 457 -26.52 4.43 -22.97
N GLU A 458 -25.56 4.44 -23.89
CA GLU A 458 -24.15 4.77 -23.60
C GLU A 458 -23.86 6.29 -23.77
N ILE A 459 -24.86 7.07 -24.19
CA ILE A 459 -24.77 8.51 -24.44
C ILE A 459 -25.79 9.24 -23.56
N ILE A 460 -25.36 10.28 -22.84
CA ILE A 460 -26.26 11.14 -22.07
C ILE A 460 -26.15 12.59 -22.51
N LEU A 461 -27.23 13.35 -22.30
CA LEU A 461 -27.28 14.79 -22.52
C LEU A 461 -27.28 15.53 -21.18
N LEU A 462 -26.32 16.45 -21.00
CA LEU A 462 -26.24 17.32 -19.82
C LEU A 462 -26.28 18.79 -20.23
N SER A 463 -27.00 19.60 -19.45
CA SER A 463 -27.09 21.04 -19.67
C SER A 463 -25.84 21.82 -19.22
N LYS A 464 -24.99 21.24 -18.35
CA LYS A 464 -23.70 21.80 -17.87
C LYS A 464 -22.69 20.67 -17.63
N CYS A 465 -21.51 20.73 -18.26
CA CYS A 465 -20.55 19.60 -18.29
C CYS A 465 -19.57 19.52 -17.10
N ILE A 466 -19.11 20.64 -16.54
CA ILE A 466 -17.85 20.64 -15.76
C ILE A 466 -18.02 20.13 -14.32
N LEU A 467 -19.15 20.39 -13.65
CA LEU A 467 -19.39 20.00 -12.25
C LEU A 467 -20.15 18.66 -12.08
N CYS A 468 -20.60 18.07 -13.18
CA CYS A 468 -21.51 16.92 -13.16
C CYS A 468 -20.78 15.56 -13.23
N LYS A 469 -19.57 15.53 -13.80
CA LYS A 469 -18.78 14.28 -13.98
C LYS A 469 -18.47 13.56 -12.68
N GLN A 470 -18.23 14.30 -11.59
CA GLN A 470 -17.93 13.74 -10.27
C GLN A 470 -19.06 12.89 -9.68
N TYR A 471 -20.32 13.11 -10.12
CA TYR A 471 -21.48 12.36 -9.65
C TYR A 471 -21.85 11.17 -10.53
N LEU A 472 -21.30 11.11 -11.75
CA LEU A 472 -21.64 10.08 -12.73
C LEU A 472 -21.31 8.68 -12.18
N PHE A 473 -20.11 8.50 -11.64
CA PHE A 473 -19.65 7.22 -11.11
C PHE A 473 -20.48 6.73 -9.91
N TYR A 474 -20.79 7.64 -8.99
CA TYR A 474 -21.62 7.32 -7.81
C TYR A 474 -23.02 6.86 -8.22
N ILE A 475 -23.62 7.50 -9.23
CA ILE A 475 -24.97 7.17 -9.67
C ILE A 475 -24.98 5.91 -10.55
N GLU A 476 -23.97 5.66 -11.37
CA GLU A 476 -23.83 4.41 -12.14
C GLU A 476 -23.73 3.18 -11.22
N GLU A 477 -22.99 3.31 -10.12
CA GLU A 477 -22.87 2.27 -9.10
C GLU A 477 -24.20 2.07 -8.35
N ASP A 478 -24.84 3.15 -7.89
CA ASP A 478 -26.14 3.11 -7.21
C ASP A 478 -27.25 2.48 -8.07
N LEU A 479 -27.23 2.74 -9.38
CA LEU A 479 -28.21 2.22 -10.34
C LEU A 479 -27.82 0.88 -10.98
N CYS A 480 -26.67 0.29 -10.60
CA CYS A 480 -26.17 -0.98 -11.14
C CYS A 480 -26.15 -1.03 -12.69
N ILE A 481 -25.66 0.04 -13.33
CA ILE A 481 -25.70 0.17 -14.79
C ILE A 481 -24.68 -0.79 -15.44
N ARG A 482 -25.17 -1.67 -16.32
CA ARG A 482 -24.34 -2.62 -17.09
C ARG A 482 -23.66 -1.96 -18.29
N ASP A 483 -24.40 -1.13 -19.03
CA ASP A 483 -23.89 -0.40 -20.18
C ASP A 483 -23.38 0.97 -19.73
N THR A 484 -22.12 1.02 -19.31
CA THR A 484 -21.50 2.23 -18.77
C THR A 484 -21.51 3.36 -19.78
N ILE A 485 -21.76 4.59 -19.32
CA ILE A 485 -21.85 5.76 -20.19
C ILE A 485 -20.47 6.09 -20.76
N LYS A 486 -20.37 6.28 -22.07
CA LYS A 486 -19.11 6.53 -22.79
C LYS A 486 -18.97 7.96 -23.24
N TYR A 487 -20.06 8.60 -23.63
CA TYR A 487 -20.06 9.98 -24.13
C TYR A 487 -21.10 10.85 -23.41
N ILE A 488 -20.69 12.07 -23.09
CA ILE A 488 -21.57 13.12 -22.58
C ILE A 488 -21.68 14.20 -23.66
N ILE A 489 -22.91 14.48 -24.07
CA ILE A 489 -23.22 15.63 -24.93
C ILE A 489 -23.60 16.80 -24.04
N CYS A 490 -22.96 17.95 -24.22
CA CYS A 490 -23.32 19.15 -23.49
C CYS A 490 -23.30 20.40 -24.36
N LYS A 491 -24.24 21.30 -24.08
CA LYS A 491 -24.23 22.61 -24.72
C LYS A 491 -23.09 23.44 -24.12
N SER A 492 -22.30 24.05 -24.97
CA SER A 492 -21.27 24.99 -24.55
C SER A 492 -21.89 26.20 -23.84
N THR A 493 -21.20 26.68 -22.82
CA THR A 493 -21.64 27.87 -22.06
C THR A 493 -21.12 29.18 -22.66
N THR A 494 -20.20 29.10 -23.62
CA THR A 494 -19.51 30.24 -24.22
C THR A 494 -19.89 30.49 -25.67
N ASP A 495 -20.38 29.46 -26.37
CA ASP A 495 -20.85 29.53 -27.75
C ASP A 495 -22.08 28.63 -27.94
N ASP A 496 -22.84 28.82 -29.02
CA ASP A 496 -24.08 28.07 -29.28
C ASP A 496 -23.81 26.68 -29.89
N THR A 497 -22.72 26.04 -29.46
CA THR A 497 -22.24 24.75 -29.96
C THR A 497 -22.46 23.63 -28.94
N TYR A 498 -22.29 22.39 -29.38
CA TYR A 498 -22.45 21.19 -28.56
C TYR A 498 -21.15 20.40 -28.54
N TRP A 499 -20.70 20.06 -27.34
CA TRP A 499 -19.47 19.32 -27.10
C TRP A 499 -19.78 17.86 -26.83
N ILE A 500 -18.92 17.01 -27.36
CA ILE A 500 -18.88 15.57 -27.11
C ILE A 500 -17.69 15.33 -26.19
N GLU A 501 -17.93 14.89 -24.97
CA GLU A 501 -16.88 14.57 -24.00
C GLU A 501 -16.84 13.08 -23.69
N CYS A 502 -15.64 12.50 -23.72
CA CYS A 502 -15.43 11.12 -23.32
C CYS A 502 -15.48 10.98 -21.79
N VAL A 503 -16.05 9.88 -21.32
CA VAL A 503 -16.08 9.51 -19.91
C VAL A 503 -14.90 8.59 -19.61
N SER A 504 -14.15 8.87 -18.53
CA SER A 504 -13.05 8.02 -18.06
C SER A 504 -13.56 6.84 -17.22
N ASP A 505 -12.79 5.76 -17.20
CA ASP A 505 -12.93 4.68 -16.24
C ASP A 505 -12.45 5.15 -14.86
N SER A 506 -13.21 4.81 -13.81
CA SER A 506 -12.96 5.31 -12.46
C SER A 506 -11.70 4.72 -11.81
N LYS A 507 -11.21 3.56 -12.26
CA LYS A 507 -10.06 2.87 -11.68
C LYS A 507 -8.77 3.16 -12.42
N THR A 508 -8.85 3.27 -13.74
CA THR A 508 -7.67 3.38 -14.61
C THR A 508 -7.41 4.78 -15.14
N LEU A 509 -8.38 5.70 -14.99
CA LEU A 509 -8.37 7.09 -15.51
C LEU A 509 -8.34 7.21 -17.05
N PHE A 510 -8.25 6.09 -17.77
CA PHE A 510 -8.33 6.05 -19.24
C PHE A 510 -9.77 6.27 -19.73
N ALA A 511 -9.94 6.86 -20.90
CA ALA A 511 -11.26 7.03 -21.52
C ALA A 511 -11.91 5.67 -21.83
N ARG A 512 -13.19 5.50 -21.46
CA ARG A 512 -14.00 4.30 -21.77
C ARG A 512 -14.16 4.08 -23.27
N ALA A 513 -14.25 5.17 -24.02
CA ALA A 513 -14.10 5.19 -25.47
C ALA A 513 -13.58 6.55 -25.92
N LEU A 514 -12.64 6.54 -26.87
CA LEU A 514 -12.14 7.75 -27.54
C LEU A 514 -12.95 8.03 -28.79
N LEU A 515 -12.90 9.27 -29.28
CA LEU A 515 -13.35 9.57 -30.63
C LEU A 515 -12.44 8.86 -31.66
N PRO A 516 -12.96 8.53 -32.86
CA PRO A 516 -12.22 7.81 -33.90
C PRO A 516 -10.86 8.42 -34.21
N GLU A 517 -9.86 7.57 -34.43
CA GLU A 517 -8.49 8.00 -34.72
C GLU A 517 -8.42 8.90 -35.95
N ALA A 518 -9.15 8.52 -37.00
CA ALA A 518 -9.26 9.28 -38.24
C ALA A 518 -9.87 10.68 -38.08
N TRP A 519 -10.42 11.02 -36.91
CA TRP A 519 -10.98 12.35 -36.62
C TRP A 519 -10.02 13.22 -35.81
N GLY A 520 -9.00 12.63 -35.17
CA GLY A 520 -8.09 13.33 -34.27
C GLY A 520 -7.35 14.47 -34.98
N ASN A 521 -7.31 15.64 -34.34
CA ASN A 521 -6.64 16.84 -34.85
C ASN A 521 -7.22 17.37 -36.18
N LEU A 522 -8.47 17.02 -36.50
CA LEU A 522 -9.20 17.58 -37.63
C LEU A 522 -10.20 18.64 -37.17
N GLU A 523 -10.42 19.62 -38.03
CA GLU A 523 -11.35 20.73 -37.81
C GLU A 523 -12.21 20.99 -39.05
N THR A 524 -13.42 21.48 -38.81
CA THR A 524 -14.38 21.98 -39.82
C THR A 524 -14.49 21.06 -41.05
N LYS A 525 -14.16 21.53 -42.26
CA LYS A 525 -14.35 20.82 -43.52
C LYS A 525 -13.62 19.49 -43.58
N ASP A 526 -12.43 19.38 -43.00
CA ASP A 526 -11.66 18.14 -43.00
C ASP A 526 -12.29 17.11 -42.06
N LEU A 527 -12.79 17.57 -40.92
CA LEU A 527 -13.55 16.73 -40.00
C LEU A 527 -14.89 16.32 -40.59
N GLU A 528 -15.65 17.23 -41.21
CA GLU A 528 -16.92 16.93 -41.90
C GLU A 528 -16.70 15.87 -42.98
N LYS A 529 -15.61 15.97 -43.75
CA LYS A 529 -15.23 14.95 -44.75
C LYS A 529 -14.89 13.60 -44.10
N ALA A 530 -14.16 13.61 -42.98
CA ALA A 530 -13.71 12.39 -42.29
C ALA A 530 -14.84 11.68 -41.52
N CYS A 531 -15.72 12.45 -40.87
CA CYS A 531 -16.84 11.92 -40.10
C CYS A 531 -18.13 11.80 -40.91
N GLY A 532 -18.23 12.46 -42.07
CA GLY A 532 -19.40 12.47 -42.93
C GLY A 532 -20.63 13.15 -42.32
N ILE A 533 -20.45 14.05 -41.36
CA ILE A 533 -21.50 14.75 -40.63
C ILE A 533 -21.28 16.26 -40.81
N GLU A 534 -22.22 16.94 -41.45
CA GLU A 534 -22.16 18.38 -41.72
C GLU A 534 -22.36 19.19 -40.44
N GLY A 535 -21.49 20.17 -40.19
CA GLY A 535 -21.50 20.98 -38.97
C GLY A 535 -20.52 20.52 -37.90
N ALA A 536 -19.68 19.51 -38.16
CA ALA A 536 -18.61 19.10 -37.27
C ALA A 536 -17.52 20.19 -37.17
N LEU A 537 -17.13 20.54 -35.94
CA LEU A 537 -16.27 21.70 -35.68
C LEU A 537 -14.82 21.30 -35.44
N PHE A 538 -14.58 20.38 -34.51
CA PHE A 538 -13.23 19.92 -34.17
C PHE A 538 -13.27 18.58 -33.42
N VAL A 539 -12.15 17.87 -33.45
CA VAL A 539 -11.80 16.82 -32.48
C VAL A 539 -10.36 17.03 -32.06
N PHE A 540 -10.11 17.15 -30.75
CA PHE A 540 -8.76 17.36 -30.23
C PHE A 540 -7.84 16.20 -30.60
N SER A 541 -6.53 16.47 -30.68
CA SER A 541 -5.50 15.46 -30.96
C SER A 541 -5.53 14.28 -29.98
N ASN A 542 -5.88 14.52 -28.71
CA ASN A 542 -6.05 13.47 -27.71
C ASN A 542 -7.35 12.68 -27.86
N ARG A 543 -8.28 13.08 -28.74
CA ARG A 543 -9.57 12.43 -29.03
C ARG A 543 -10.56 12.33 -27.86
N HIS A 544 -10.30 13.02 -26.76
CA HIS A 544 -11.16 12.99 -25.57
C HIS A 544 -12.35 13.96 -25.67
N ARG A 545 -12.28 14.93 -26.59
CA ARG A 545 -13.35 15.91 -26.80
C ARG A 545 -13.45 16.32 -28.26
N GLY A 546 -14.68 16.52 -28.71
CA GLY A 546 -15.02 17.10 -30.01
C GLY A 546 -16.20 18.07 -29.91
N GLY A 547 -16.50 18.76 -31.00
CA GLY A 547 -17.56 19.76 -31.06
C GLY A 547 -18.37 19.70 -32.35
N HIS A 548 -19.65 20.05 -32.25
CA HIS A 548 -20.60 20.12 -33.35
C HIS A 548 -21.49 21.37 -33.20
N LYS A 549 -21.98 21.93 -34.31
CA LYS A 549 -22.87 23.10 -34.28
C LYS A 549 -24.24 22.82 -33.64
N THR A 550 -24.77 21.63 -33.88
CA THR A 550 -26.11 21.21 -33.41
C THR A 550 -26.02 20.05 -32.41
N LYS A 551 -27.03 19.96 -31.53
CA LYS A 551 -27.20 18.85 -30.59
C LYS A 551 -27.26 17.50 -31.31
N ASP A 552 -28.09 17.41 -32.34
CA ASP A 552 -28.36 16.15 -33.02
C ASP A 552 -27.13 15.66 -33.78
N GLY A 553 -26.35 16.55 -34.40
CA GLY A 553 -25.09 16.15 -35.03
C GLY A 553 -24.00 15.77 -34.01
N ALA A 554 -24.00 16.35 -32.80
CA ALA A 554 -23.11 15.89 -31.72
C ALA A 554 -23.47 14.46 -31.26
N ILE A 555 -24.76 14.15 -31.16
CA ILE A 555 -25.26 12.80 -30.87
C ILE A 555 -24.88 11.85 -32.00
N GLU A 556 -25.07 12.25 -33.27
CA GLU A 556 -24.73 11.44 -34.44
C GLU A 556 -23.23 11.12 -34.50
N MET A 557 -22.37 12.10 -34.21
CA MET A 557 -20.93 11.90 -34.10
C MET A 557 -20.58 10.87 -33.01
N ALA A 558 -21.20 10.97 -31.83
CA ALA A 558 -20.97 10.02 -30.74
C ALA A 558 -21.50 8.61 -31.08
N GLN A 559 -22.66 8.48 -31.72
CA GLN A 559 -23.19 7.20 -32.20
C GLN A 559 -22.27 6.55 -33.24
N LYS A 560 -21.74 7.35 -34.18
CA LYS A 560 -20.80 6.87 -35.19
C LYS A 560 -19.48 6.44 -34.56
N ALA A 561 -19.00 7.16 -33.55
CA ALA A 561 -17.85 6.76 -32.75
C ALA A 561 -18.07 5.42 -32.03
N LEU A 562 -19.23 5.21 -31.40
CA LEU A 562 -19.60 3.93 -30.78
C LEU A 562 -19.58 2.78 -31.79
N LYS A 563 -20.19 2.97 -32.96
CA LYS A 563 -20.23 1.95 -34.03
C LYS A 563 -18.84 1.58 -34.55
N ILE A 564 -17.95 2.57 -34.73
CA ILE A 564 -16.57 2.33 -35.16
C ILE A 564 -15.81 1.55 -34.08
N GLY A 565 -15.94 1.95 -32.81
CA GLY A 565 -15.32 1.24 -31.68
C GLY A 565 -15.80 -0.21 -31.55
N GLN A 566 -17.10 -0.46 -31.64
CA GLN A 566 -17.67 -1.81 -31.56
C GLN A 566 -17.18 -2.73 -32.69
N LYS A 567 -17.05 -2.22 -33.92
CA LYS A 567 -16.48 -2.98 -35.05
C LYS A 567 -15.02 -3.37 -34.81
N TYR A 568 -14.22 -2.46 -34.24
CA TYR A 568 -12.82 -2.71 -33.92
C TYR A 568 -12.66 -3.81 -32.85
N PHE A 569 -13.49 -3.79 -31.80
CA PHE A 569 -13.52 -4.84 -30.79
C PHE A 569 -14.04 -6.19 -31.33
N ALA A 570 -15.01 -6.18 -32.25
CA ALA A 570 -15.50 -7.39 -32.90
C ALA A 570 -14.46 -8.00 -33.85
N SER A 571 -13.67 -7.19 -34.56
CA SER A 571 -12.57 -7.68 -35.40
C SER A 571 -11.42 -8.28 -34.57
N LEU A 572 -11.16 -7.77 -33.36
CA LEU A 572 -10.16 -8.36 -32.46
C LEU A 572 -10.62 -9.74 -31.93
N LYS A 573 -11.91 -9.91 -31.59
CA LYS A 573 -12.45 -11.21 -31.15
C LYS A 573 -12.45 -12.30 -32.22
N HIS A 574 -12.42 -11.94 -33.50
CA HIS A 574 -12.33 -12.92 -34.61
C HIS A 574 -10.90 -13.31 -34.96
N VAL A 575 -9.88 -12.65 -34.40
CA VAL A 575 -8.47 -13.00 -34.60
C VAL A 575 -7.99 -14.01 -33.53
N ASP A 576 -8.69 -14.14 -32.40
CA ASP A 576 -8.32 -15.03 -31.29
C ASP A 576 -9.04 -16.40 -31.28
N LEU A 577 -9.33 -16.98 -32.45
CA LEU A 577 -9.84 -18.37 -32.56
C LEU A 577 -9.06 -19.26 -33.55
N GLU A 578 -7.88 -18.84 -33.99
CA GLU A 578 -6.88 -19.71 -34.62
C GLU A 578 -5.52 -19.50 -33.95
N VAL A 579 -5.38 -19.88 -32.68
CA VAL A 579 -4.12 -20.36 -32.08
C VAL A 579 -4.45 -21.46 -31.06
#